data_AF-A0A842SWG5-F1
#
_entry.id   AF-A0A842SWG5-F1
#
_cell.length_a   1.000
_cell.length_b   1.000
_cell.length_c   1.000
_cell.angle_alpha   90.00
_cell.angle_beta   90.00
_cell.angle_gamma   90.00
#
_symmetry.space_group_name_H-M   'P 1'
#
loop_
_entity.id
_entity.type
_entity.pdbx_description
1 polymer ?
#
loop_
_entity_poly.entity_id
_entity_poly.type
_entity_poly.pdbx_seq_one_letter_code
_entity_poly.pdbx_strand_id
1 'polypeptide(L)'
;MVVEVDDSGWGDLIGGVVIVMRRVETGEKYVDEIPLELFQGEEFKYQTYLRYTTQIILDGLDELEVPITEPIHICTGYIFKKAKETLNELGYFVKEVKIMGRTQELAEEEFLKSLEKIGVGMVENLRDIRSFNGFLNWVREDIEKRENYVKTGWKRWKEHRESPK
;
A
#
# COMPACT_ATOMS: atom_id res chain seq x y z
N MET A 1 14.55 9.65 -17.39
CA MET A 1 13.63 10.27 -16.41
C MET A 1 13.74 9.49 -15.12
N VAL A 2 13.06 9.89 -14.05
CA VAL A 2 13.04 9.13 -12.79
C VAL A 2 11.64 8.58 -12.57
N VAL A 3 11.53 7.29 -12.27
CA VAL A 3 10.27 6.69 -11.81
C VAL A 3 10.31 6.59 -10.31
N GLU A 4 9.35 7.21 -9.64
CA GLU A 4 9.15 7.06 -8.20
C GLU A 4 8.08 6.01 -7.92
N VAL A 5 8.31 5.17 -6.91
CA VAL A 5 7.39 4.13 -6.45
C VAL A 5 7.16 4.30 -4.96
N ASP A 6 5.91 4.50 -4.58
CA ASP A 6 5.49 4.67 -3.18
C ASP A 6 4.29 3.80 -2.84
N ASP A 7 4.08 3.57 -1.55
CA ASP A 7 2.92 2.85 -1.03
C ASP A 7 2.08 3.72 -0.10
N SER A 8 0.80 3.38 0.02
CA SER A 8 -0.04 3.91 1.08
C SER A 8 -1.02 2.85 1.57
N GLY A 9 -1.22 2.82 2.88
CA GLY A 9 -2.01 1.80 3.55
C GLY A 9 -1.17 0.75 4.27
N TRP A 10 0.11 0.53 3.96
CA TRP A 10 0.92 -0.54 4.61
C TRP A 10 0.93 -0.41 6.14
N GLY A 11 0.98 0.80 6.69
CA GLY A 11 0.90 1.07 8.12
C GLY A 11 -0.51 1.26 8.69
N ASP A 12 -1.53 1.30 7.84
CA ASP A 12 -2.92 1.53 8.22
C ASP A 12 -3.60 0.19 8.56
N LEU A 13 -4.37 0.18 9.66
CA LEU A 13 -5.00 -1.02 10.22
C LEU A 13 -6.04 -1.65 9.27
N ILE A 14 -6.67 -0.83 8.44
CA ILE A 14 -7.78 -1.23 7.56
C ILE A 14 -7.43 -1.08 6.08
N GLY A 15 -8.17 -1.78 5.22
CA GLY A 15 -8.05 -1.72 3.76
C GLY A 15 -6.85 -2.49 3.19
N GLY A 16 -6.68 -2.40 1.88
CA GLY A 16 -5.53 -2.95 1.17
C GLY A 16 -4.26 -2.12 1.36
N VAL A 17 -3.38 -2.20 0.37
CA VAL A 17 -2.25 -1.28 0.23
C VAL A 17 -2.18 -0.83 -1.21
N VAL A 18 -2.28 0.47 -1.43
CA VAL A 18 -2.14 1.07 -2.75
C VAL A 18 -0.66 1.24 -3.05
N ILE A 19 -0.27 0.90 -4.27
CA ILE A 19 1.06 1.14 -4.83
C ILE A 19 0.91 2.12 -5.98
N VAL A 20 1.73 3.16 -5.95
CA VAL A 20 1.77 4.19 -7.00
C VAL A 20 3.14 4.21 -7.63
N MET A 21 3.17 4.18 -8.95
CA MET A 21 4.35 4.48 -9.75
C MET A 21 4.11 5.78 -10.50
N ARG A 22 5.09 6.68 -10.50
CA ARG A 22 4.97 7.96 -11.20
C ARG A 22 6.30 8.36 -11.84
N ARG A 23 6.26 8.66 -13.13
CA ARG A 23 7.37 9.30 -13.84
C ARG A 23 7.44 10.76 -13.41
N VAL A 24 8.56 11.16 -12.80
CA VAL A 24 8.68 12.44 -12.09
C VAL A 24 8.44 13.62 -13.02
N GLU A 25 9.05 13.57 -14.20
CA GLU A 25 9.12 14.65 -15.16
C GLU A 25 7.83 14.82 -15.98
N THR A 26 7.10 13.74 -16.27
CA THR A 26 5.89 13.79 -17.12
C THR A 26 4.59 13.76 -16.33
N GLY A 27 4.60 13.19 -15.12
CA GLY A 27 3.39 12.95 -14.34
C GLY A 27 2.62 11.70 -14.74
N GLU A 28 3.08 10.95 -15.76
CA GLU A 28 2.53 9.63 -16.09
C GLU A 28 2.61 8.72 -14.86
N LYS A 29 1.56 7.93 -14.66
CA LYS A 29 1.41 7.15 -13.45
C LYS A 29 0.69 5.83 -13.69
N TYR A 30 1.05 4.87 -12.87
CA TYR A 30 0.35 3.61 -12.70
C TYR A 30 -0.05 3.47 -11.24
N VAL A 31 -1.27 2.99 -10.99
CA VAL A 31 -1.82 2.84 -9.63
C VAL A 31 -2.52 1.50 -9.59
N ASP A 32 -2.19 0.70 -8.58
CA ASP A 32 -2.87 -0.56 -8.30
C ASP A 32 -2.92 -0.83 -6.80
N GLU A 33 -3.72 -1.79 -6.38
CA GLU A 33 -3.98 -2.11 -4.99
C GLU A 33 -3.70 -3.58 -4.69
N ILE A 34 -2.96 -3.81 -3.61
CA ILE A 34 -2.84 -5.12 -2.98
C ILE A 34 -4.13 -5.37 -2.19
N PRO A 35 -4.92 -6.40 -2.54
CA PRO A 35 -6.21 -6.65 -1.92
C PRO A 35 -6.08 -6.89 -0.41
N LEU A 36 -7.09 -6.44 0.36
CA LEU A 36 -7.15 -6.59 1.82
C LEU A 36 -7.01 -8.06 2.25
N GLU A 37 -7.57 -8.97 1.46
CA GLU A 37 -7.58 -10.41 1.70
C GLU A 37 -6.16 -10.97 1.85
N LEU A 38 -5.16 -10.37 1.19
CA LEU A 38 -3.74 -10.77 1.32
C LEU A 38 -3.10 -10.36 2.66
N PHE A 39 -3.79 -9.54 3.44
CA PHE A 39 -3.43 -9.15 4.80
C PHE A 39 -4.27 -9.86 5.87
N GLN A 40 -5.09 -10.84 5.46
CA GLN A 40 -5.94 -11.63 6.33
C GLN A 40 -5.54 -13.11 6.28
N GLY A 41 -5.83 -13.84 7.36
CA GLY A 41 -5.70 -15.30 7.41
C GLY A 41 -4.34 -15.86 7.00
N GLU A 42 -4.36 -16.90 6.17
CA GLU A 42 -3.15 -17.63 5.74
C GLU A 42 -2.32 -16.87 4.69
N GLU A 43 -2.94 -16.03 3.86
CA GLU A 43 -2.23 -15.26 2.84
C GLU A 43 -1.19 -14.32 3.44
N PHE A 44 -1.53 -13.67 4.55
CA PHE A 44 -0.58 -12.83 5.28
C PHE A 44 0.57 -13.66 5.87
N LYS A 45 0.28 -14.86 6.39
CA LYS A 45 1.29 -15.78 6.93
C LYS A 45 2.29 -16.21 5.86
N TYR A 46 1.82 -16.44 4.62
CA TYR A 46 2.68 -16.77 3.48
C TYR A 46 3.34 -15.56 2.82
N GLN A 47 3.08 -14.35 3.35
CA GLN A 47 3.57 -13.09 2.82
C GLN A 47 3.25 -12.92 1.32
N THR A 48 2.10 -13.42 0.86
CA THR A 48 1.70 -13.37 -0.56
C THR A 48 1.66 -11.94 -1.07
N TYR A 49 1.34 -10.97 -0.21
CA TYR A 49 1.38 -9.54 -0.51
C TYR A 49 2.74 -9.07 -1.08
N LEU A 50 3.89 -9.66 -0.68
CA LEU A 50 5.21 -9.28 -1.23
C LEU A 50 5.37 -9.68 -2.70
N ARG A 51 4.86 -10.86 -3.07
CA ARG A 51 4.86 -11.31 -4.47
C ARG A 51 3.86 -10.50 -5.29
N TYR A 52 2.70 -10.21 -4.72
CA TYR A 52 1.68 -9.38 -5.36
C TYR A 52 2.19 -7.95 -5.62
N THR A 53 2.89 -7.34 -4.64
CA THR A 53 3.56 -6.04 -4.81
C THR A 53 4.55 -6.05 -5.97
N THR A 54 5.28 -7.17 -6.12
CA THR A 54 6.25 -7.34 -7.21
C THR A 54 5.53 -7.36 -8.55
N GLN A 55 4.41 -8.08 -8.66
CA GLN A 55 3.60 -8.13 -9.87
C GLN A 55 3.08 -6.74 -10.26
N ILE A 56 2.47 -6.02 -9.32
CA ILE A 56 1.99 -4.64 -9.54
C ILE A 56 3.11 -3.75 -10.11
N ILE A 57 4.32 -3.85 -9.57
CA ILE A 57 5.44 -3.04 -10.05
C ILE A 57 5.85 -3.44 -11.47
N LEU A 58 5.91 -4.74 -11.78
CA LEU A 58 6.23 -5.20 -13.13
C LEU A 58 5.18 -4.74 -14.14
N ASP A 59 3.90 -4.82 -13.79
CA ASP A 59 2.80 -4.35 -14.62
C ASP A 59 2.89 -2.84 -14.86
N GLY A 60 3.21 -2.06 -13.81
CA GLY A 60 3.42 -0.63 -13.95
C GLY A 60 4.67 -0.23 -14.73
N LEU A 61 5.73 -1.06 -14.74
CA LEU A 61 6.88 -0.84 -15.62
C LEU A 61 6.52 -1.07 -17.10
N ASP A 62 5.71 -2.08 -17.37
CA ASP A 62 5.22 -2.39 -18.73
C ASP A 62 4.28 -1.28 -19.24
N GLU A 63 3.27 -0.91 -18.45
CA GLU A 63 2.28 0.12 -18.79
C GLU A 63 2.92 1.50 -19.01
N LEU A 64 3.94 1.84 -18.21
CA LEU A 64 4.66 3.11 -18.34
C LEU A 64 5.85 3.04 -19.31
N GLU A 65 6.03 1.90 -19.98
CA GLU A 65 7.13 1.60 -20.92
C GLU A 65 8.51 2.00 -20.35
N VAL A 66 8.79 1.65 -19.09
CA VAL A 66 10.00 2.09 -18.38
C VAL A 66 11.21 1.30 -18.88
N PRO A 67 12.18 1.93 -19.56
CA PRO A 67 13.38 1.23 -19.98
C PRO A 67 14.31 0.97 -18.79
N ILE A 68 15.14 -0.07 -18.90
CA ILE A 68 16.12 -0.47 -17.89
C ILE A 68 17.14 0.62 -17.52
N THR A 69 17.30 1.62 -18.40
CA THR A 69 18.23 2.75 -18.23
C THR A 69 17.69 3.84 -17.32
N GLU A 70 16.40 3.81 -16.98
CA GLU A 70 15.81 4.80 -16.10
C GLU A 70 15.91 4.40 -14.62
N PRO A 71 16.37 5.32 -13.76
CA PRO A 71 16.39 5.09 -12.33
C PRO A 71 14.98 4.91 -11.76
N ILE A 72 14.81 3.85 -10.96
CA ILE A 72 13.62 3.61 -10.15
C ILE A 72 13.95 3.98 -8.71
N HIS A 73 13.34 5.05 -8.22
CA HIS A 73 13.37 5.47 -6.83
C HIS A 73 12.20 4.83 -6.09
N ILE A 74 12.49 3.98 -5.11
CA ILE A 74 11.45 3.22 -4.40
C ILE A 74 11.48 3.52 -2.90
N CYS A 75 10.30 3.62 -2.30
CA CYS A 75 10.15 3.80 -0.86
C CYS A 75 10.85 2.67 -0.07
N THR A 76 11.30 2.99 1.13
CA THR A 76 11.98 2.05 2.04
C THR A 76 11.03 1.05 2.72
N GLY A 77 9.73 1.12 2.41
CA GLY A 77 8.70 0.22 2.96
C GLY A 77 9.06 -1.26 2.79
N TYR A 78 8.84 -2.05 3.85
CA TYR A 78 9.12 -3.50 3.82
C TYR A 78 8.31 -4.22 2.74
N ILE A 79 7.14 -3.67 2.37
CA ILE A 79 6.28 -4.21 1.33
C ILE A 79 7.00 -4.36 -0.02
N PHE A 80 7.97 -3.49 -0.29
CA PHE A 80 8.78 -3.50 -1.51
C PHE A 80 9.98 -4.43 -1.47
N LYS A 81 10.22 -5.14 -0.36
CA LYS A 81 11.43 -5.97 -0.19
C LYS A 81 11.65 -6.91 -1.37
N LYS A 82 10.62 -7.68 -1.75
CA LYS A 82 10.75 -8.66 -2.84
C LYS A 82 10.86 -7.99 -4.21
N ALA A 83 10.10 -6.92 -4.44
CA ALA A 83 10.15 -6.19 -5.69
C ALA A 83 11.54 -5.61 -5.96
N LYS A 84 12.19 -5.02 -4.95
CA LYS A 84 13.56 -4.51 -5.06
C LYS A 84 14.55 -5.61 -5.46
N GLU A 85 14.48 -6.79 -4.85
CA GLU A 85 15.33 -7.93 -5.22
C GLU A 85 15.11 -8.30 -6.70
N THR A 86 13.85 -8.49 -7.11
CA THR A 86 13.50 -8.87 -8.48
C THR A 86 13.91 -7.84 -9.52
N LEU A 87 13.70 -6.55 -9.26
CA LEU A 87 14.11 -5.49 -10.19
C LEU A 87 15.62 -5.42 -10.39
N ASN A 88 16.40 -5.60 -9.32
CA ASN A 88 17.86 -5.68 -9.43
C ASN A 88 18.30 -6.92 -10.22
N GLU A 89 17.65 -8.07 -10.03
CA GLU A 89 17.92 -9.30 -10.82
C GLU A 89 17.61 -9.11 -12.30
N LEU A 90 16.58 -8.32 -12.63
CA LEU A 90 16.23 -7.94 -14.00
C LEU A 90 17.13 -6.85 -14.59
N GLY A 91 18.05 -6.28 -13.79
CA GLY A 91 19.04 -5.29 -14.19
C GLY A 91 18.58 -3.83 -14.16
N TYR A 92 17.42 -3.53 -13.57
CA TYR A 92 16.99 -2.15 -13.35
C TYR A 92 17.87 -1.46 -12.31
N PHE A 93 18.10 -0.15 -12.48
CA PHE A 93 18.77 0.66 -11.47
C PHE A 93 17.79 1.11 -10.40
N VAL A 94 17.75 0.38 -9.27
CA VAL A 94 16.88 0.66 -8.14
C VAL A 94 17.62 1.42 -7.05
N LYS A 95 17.02 2.51 -6.56
CA LYS A 95 17.51 3.28 -5.41
C LYS A 95 16.43 3.41 -4.35
N GLU A 96 16.75 2.98 -3.14
CA GLU A 96 15.88 3.22 -1.99
C GLU A 96 15.95 4.68 -1.56
N VAL A 97 14.80 5.33 -1.46
CA VAL A 97 14.68 6.72 -1.03
C VAL A 97 13.44 6.90 -0.16
N LYS A 98 13.43 7.95 0.65
CA LYS A 98 12.17 8.42 1.24
C LYS A 98 11.43 9.22 0.18
N ILE A 99 10.33 8.68 -0.33
CA ILE A 99 9.47 9.39 -1.29
C ILE A 99 8.74 10.52 -0.54
N MET A 100 8.71 11.70 -1.15
CA MET A 100 8.10 12.91 -0.60
C MET A 100 7.44 13.69 -1.74
N GLY A 101 6.42 14.49 -1.42
CA GLY A 101 5.77 15.36 -2.41
C GLY A 101 4.76 14.59 -3.26
N ARG A 102 4.69 14.88 -4.57
CA ARG A 102 3.53 14.53 -5.39
C ARG A 102 3.22 13.03 -5.46
N THR A 103 4.25 12.18 -5.48
CA THR A 103 4.06 10.72 -5.55
C THR A 103 3.48 10.18 -4.23
N GLN A 104 3.96 10.69 -3.09
CA GLN A 104 3.42 10.38 -1.76
C GLN A 104 1.97 10.87 -1.64
N GLU A 105 1.69 12.13 -1.99
CA GLU A 105 0.34 12.70 -1.96
C GLU A 105 -0.65 11.87 -2.78
N LEU A 106 -0.23 11.43 -3.98
CA LEU A 106 -1.04 10.59 -4.85
C LEU A 106 -1.31 9.23 -4.21
N ALA A 107 -0.31 8.57 -3.62
CA ALA A 107 -0.51 7.30 -2.93
C ALA A 107 -1.50 7.44 -1.76
N GLU A 108 -1.39 8.53 -0.99
CA GLU A 108 -2.30 8.85 0.11
C GLU A 108 -3.74 9.13 -0.37
N GLU A 109 -3.90 9.88 -1.47
CA GLU A 109 -5.20 10.16 -2.09
C GLU A 109 -5.87 8.87 -2.60
N GLU A 110 -5.13 8.01 -3.31
CA GLU A 110 -5.67 6.78 -3.88
C GLU A 110 -6.02 5.74 -2.82
N PHE A 111 -5.27 5.68 -1.71
CA PHE A 111 -5.64 4.83 -0.58
C PHE A 111 -6.96 5.24 0.08
N LEU A 112 -7.21 6.54 0.26
CA LEU A 112 -8.49 6.99 0.80
C LEU A 112 -9.66 6.65 -0.13
N LYS A 113 -9.46 6.77 -1.45
CA LYS A 113 -10.46 6.33 -2.44
C LYS A 113 -10.69 4.82 -2.39
N SER A 114 -9.65 4.02 -2.14
CA SER A 114 -9.77 2.57 -2.02
C SER A 114 -10.63 2.18 -0.81
N LEU A 115 -10.44 2.86 0.32
CA LEU A 115 -11.29 2.70 1.52
C LEU A 115 -12.75 3.11 1.28
N GLU A 116 -12.97 4.21 0.55
CA GLU A 116 -14.32 4.63 0.17
C GLU A 116 -15.00 3.60 -0.74
N LYS A 117 -14.28 3.08 -1.75
CA LYS A 117 -14.77 2.08 -2.70
C LYS A 117 -15.23 0.79 -2.03
N ILE A 118 -14.55 0.36 -0.96
CA ILE A 118 -14.96 -0.82 -0.18
C ILE A 118 -16.01 -0.51 0.90
N GLY A 119 -16.44 0.75 1.05
CA GLY A 119 -17.54 1.14 1.92
C GLY A 119 -17.16 1.47 3.36
N VAL A 120 -15.90 1.81 3.64
CA VAL A 120 -15.47 2.25 4.99
C VAL A 120 -16.08 3.62 5.34
N GLY A 121 -16.10 4.55 4.40
CA GLY A 121 -16.62 5.90 4.60
C GLY A 121 -16.20 6.85 3.49
N MET A 122 -16.76 8.07 3.51
CA MET A 122 -16.38 9.11 2.54
C MET A 122 -14.95 9.61 2.76
N VAL A 123 -14.23 9.91 1.68
CA VAL A 123 -12.82 10.35 1.72
C VAL A 123 -12.60 11.51 2.70
N GLU A 124 -13.50 12.49 2.75
CA GLU A 124 -13.39 13.66 3.63
C GLU A 124 -13.33 13.25 5.11
N ASN A 125 -14.19 12.32 5.52
CA ASN A 125 -14.24 11.84 6.90
C ASN A 125 -13.04 10.93 7.23
N LEU A 126 -12.56 10.17 6.24
CA LEU A 126 -11.44 9.25 6.44
C LEU A 126 -10.13 9.98 6.70
N ARG A 127 -9.92 11.18 6.11
CA ARG A 127 -8.74 12.01 6.36
C ARG A 127 -8.56 12.35 7.84
N ASP A 128 -9.65 12.70 8.52
CA ASP A 128 -9.62 13.15 9.92
C ASP A 128 -9.29 12.01 10.90
N ILE A 129 -9.64 10.77 10.53
CA ILE A 129 -9.41 9.59 11.38
C ILE A 129 -8.21 8.77 10.95
N ARG A 130 -7.49 9.17 9.88
CA ARG A 130 -6.38 8.40 9.32
C ARG A 130 -5.18 8.37 10.25
N SER A 131 -5.22 7.41 11.14
CA SER A 131 -4.13 6.98 12.00
C SER A 131 -4.47 5.58 12.48
N PHE A 132 -3.46 4.84 12.94
CA PHE A 132 -3.70 3.53 13.54
C PHE A 132 -4.77 3.58 14.64
N ASN A 133 -4.67 4.57 15.56
CA ASN A 133 -5.62 4.72 16.66
C ASN A 133 -7.01 5.18 16.19
N GLY A 134 -7.08 6.07 15.20
CA GLY A 134 -8.34 6.53 14.64
C GLY A 134 -9.10 5.40 13.96
N PHE A 135 -8.44 4.60 13.12
CA PHE A 135 -9.03 3.41 12.54
C PHE A 135 -9.37 2.34 13.58
N LEU A 136 -8.53 2.14 14.60
CA LEU A 136 -8.85 1.22 15.70
C LEU A 136 -10.12 1.64 16.45
N ASN A 137 -10.27 2.94 16.74
CA ASN A 137 -11.46 3.47 17.39
C ASN A 137 -12.69 3.30 16.50
N TRP A 138 -12.58 3.58 15.20
CA TRP A 138 -13.64 3.35 14.22
C TRP A 138 -14.05 1.87 14.21
N VAL A 139 -13.12 0.93 14.13
CA VAL A 139 -13.47 -0.51 14.17
C VAL A 139 -14.20 -0.89 15.46
N ARG A 140 -13.77 -0.34 16.61
CA ARG A 140 -14.34 -0.63 17.93
C ARG A 140 -15.77 -0.13 18.15
N GLU A 141 -16.28 0.78 17.32
CA GLU A 141 -17.67 1.23 17.40
C GLU A 141 -18.66 0.18 16.90
N ASP A 142 -18.26 -0.68 15.96
CA ASP A 142 -19.08 -1.78 15.42
C ASP A 142 -18.16 -2.91 14.96
N ILE A 143 -17.55 -3.61 15.93
CA ILE A 143 -16.51 -4.60 15.66
C ILE A 143 -17.01 -5.75 14.79
N GLU A 144 -18.26 -6.18 14.98
CA GLU A 144 -18.86 -7.29 14.24
C GLU A 144 -18.93 -7.01 12.74
N LYS A 145 -19.24 -5.77 12.35
CA LYS A 145 -19.30 -5.38 10.94
C LYS A 145 -17.96 -4.90 10.40
N ARG A 146 -17.21 -4.14 11.20
CA ARG A 146 -16.02 -3.41 10.75
C ARG A 146 -14.73 -4.24 10.78
N GLU A 147 -14.70 -5.37 11.49
CA GLU A 147 -13.55 -6.30 11.47
C GLU A 147 -13.25 -6.83 10.07
N ASN A 148 -14.25 -6.89 9.18
CA ASN A 148 -14.08 -7.31 7.79
C ASN A 148 -13.11 -6.40 6.99
N TYR A 149 -12.92 -5.15 7.41
CA TYR A 149 -12.00 -4.20 6.77
C TYR A 149 -10.58 -4.26 7.34
N VAL A 150 -10.36 -5.06 8.40
CA VAL A 150 -9.10 -5.06 9.16
C VAL A 150 -8.08 -6.03 8.56
N LYS A 151 -6.81 -5.67 8.64
CA LYS A 151 -5.66 -6.55 8.39
C LYS A 151 -5.50 -7.57 9.51
N THR A 152 -6.43 -8.52 9.59
CA THR A 152 -6.53 -9.48 10.71
C THR A 152 -5.35 -10.43 10.84
N GLY A 153 -4.50 -10.54 9.82
CA GLY A 153 -3.24 -11.27 9.88
C GLY A 153 -2.21 -10.63 10.82
N TRP A 154 -2.35 -9.33 11.14
CA TRP A 154 -1.42 -8.64 12.01
C TRP A 154 -1.50 -9.17 13.45
N LYS A 155 -0.35 -9.52 14.02
CA LYS A 155 -0.26 -9.98 15.41
C LYS A 155 -0.91 -8.98 16.39
N ARG A 156 -0.66 -7.68 16.19
CA ARG A 156 -1.22 -6.60 17.01
C ARG A 156 -2.75 -6.53 16.97
N TRP A 157 -3.39 -6.93 15.87
CA TRP A 157 -4.86 -6.94 15.82
C TRP A 157 -5.44 -7.89 16.87
N LYS A 158 -4.88 -9.09 17.01
CA LYS A 158 -5.33 -10.06 18.02
C LYS A 158 -5.25 -9.48 19.44
N GLU A 159 -4.15 -8.80 19.76
CA GLU A 159 -3.94 -8.14 21.05
C GLU A 159 -4.98 -7.03 21.29
N HIS A 160 -5.28 -6.22 20.27
CA HIS A 160 -6.25 -5.12 20.38
C HIS A 160 -7.72 -5.55 20.39
N ARG A 161 -8.03 -6.70 19.76
CA ARG A 161 -9.35 -7.33 19.75
C ARG A 161 -9.72 -7.91 21.11
N GLU A 162 -8.75 -8.53 21.78
CA GLU A 162 -8.94 -9.19 23.08
C GLU A 162 -8.88 -8.23 24.28
N SER A 163 -8.34 -7.01 24.07
CA SER A 163 -8.29 -5.97 25.10
C SER A 163 -9.60 -5.17 25.12
N PRO A 164 -10.49 -5.36 26.12
CA PRO A 164 -11.69 -4.53 26.24
C PRO A 164 -11.29 -3.08 26.50
N LYS A 165 -12.19 -2.15 26.17
CA LYS A 165 -12.06 -0.72 26.54
C LYS A 165 -11.86 -0.56 28.05
#